data_AF-A0A5R9G3J8-F1
#
_entry.id   AF-A0A5R9G3J8-F1
#
_cell.length_a   1.000
_cell.length_b   1.000
_cell.length_c   1.000
_cell.angle_alpha   90.00
_cell.angle_beta   90.00
_cell.angle_gamma   90.00
#
_symmetry.space_group_name_H-M   'P 1'
#
loop_
_entity.id
_entity.type
_entity.pdbx_description
1 polymer ?
#
loop_
_entity_poly.entity_id
_entity_poly.type
_entity_poly.pdbx_seq_one_letter_code
_entity_poly.pdbx_strand_id
1 'polypeptide(L)'
;MAVRGRLAAARGAWLVFEDEAGFSMTPPHARTWSQRGRTPVVRVRGRSRRRISIAALTCYKPGRRSRLIYRPRRDDGNRDGHKSFSWRDYRDLLIVAHTQLGGPIVLVWDCENDGVPFGSRPGSVWD
;
A
#
# COMPACT_ATOMS: atom_id res chain seq x y z
N MET A 1 14.93 -3.50 30.36
CA MET A 1 15.24 -2.82 29.09
C MET A 1 15.32 -3.87 27.97
N ALA A 2 14.41 -3.84 26.99
CA ALA A 2 14.41 -4.81 25.90
C ALA A 2 15.46 -4.44 24.84
N VAL A 3 16.35 -5.39 24.51
CA VAL A 3 17.34 -5.27 23.43
C VAL A 3 16.60 -5.02 22.11
N ARG A 4 16.70 -3.78 21.62
CA ARG A 4 16.19 -3.35 20.31
C ARG A 4 16.78 -4.25 19.21
N GLY A 5 15.91 -4.83 18.38
CA GLY A 5 16.28 -5.42 17.08
C GLY A 5 16.13 -6.93 16.90
N ARG A 6 15.85 -7.73 17.95
CA ARG A 6 15.87 -9.22 17.82
C ARG A 6 14.51 -9.92 17.87
N LEU A 7 13.39 -9.22 18.01
CA LEU A 7 12.09 -9.87 18.26
C LEU A 7 11.65 -10.80 17.11
N ALA A 8 11.80 -10.35 15.85
CA ALA A 8 11.43 -11.15 14.69
C ALA A 8 12.37 -12.34 14.47
N ALA A 9 13.69 -12.11 14.55
CA ALA A 9 14.70 -13.16 14.38
C ALA A 9 14.64 -14.21 15.49
N ALA A 10 14.45 -13.81 16.75
CA ALA A 10 14.33 -14.70 17.89
C ALA A 10 13.04 -15.55 17.87
N ARG A 11 12.00 -15.11 17.14
CA ARG A 11 10.73 -15.82 16.98
C ARG A 11 10.66 -16.66 15.70
N GLY A 12 11.73 -16.66 14.88
CA GLY A 12 11.69 -17.25 13.54
C GLY A 12 10.60 -16.65 12.64
N ALA A 13 10.22 -15.39 12.89
CA ALA A 13 9.12 -14.71 12.23
C ALA A 13 9.57 -13.98 10.97
N TRP A 14 8.60 -13.71 10.09
CA TRP A 14 8.77 -12.81 8.96
C TRP A 14 8.67 -11.37 9.43
N LEU A 15 9.61 -10.52 9.03
CA LEU A 15 9.51 -9.08 9.16
C LEU A 15 8.79 -8.56 7.90
N VAL A 16 7.63 -7.95 8.09
CA VAL A 16 6.78 -7.50 6.98
C VAL A 16 6.56 -6.01 7.10
N PHE A 17 6.93 -5.24 6.09
CA PHE A 17 6.61 -3.81 6.01
C PHE A 17 5.43 -3.59 5.09
N GLU A 18 4.45 -2.84 5.57
CA GLU A 18 3.25 -2.45 4.84
C GLU A 18 3.33 -0.98 4.43
N ASP A 19 2.87 -0.68 3.21
CA ASP A 19 2.74 0.68 2.66
C ASP A 19 1.67 0.71 1.54
N GLU A 20 1.03 1.88 1.37
CA GLU A 20 0.09 2.16 0.28
C GLU A 20 0.69 3.19 -0.71
N ALA A 21 0.75 2.81 -1.99
CA ALA A 21 1.13 3.72 -3.07
C ALA A 21 -0.05 4.03 -4.01
N GLY A 22 -0.36 5.32 -4.17
CA GLY A 22 -1.42 5.81 -5.05
C GLY A 22 -0.92 6.50 -6.32
N PHE A 23 -1.32 6.01 -7.49
CA PHE A 23 -0.99 6.54 -8.81
C PHE A 23 -2.19 7.29 -9.42
N SER A 24 -1.97 8.51 -9.90
CA SER A 24 -2.96 9.21 -10.72
C SER A 24 -2.99 8.62 -12.13
N MET A 25 -4.18 8.36 -12.67
CA MET A 25 -4.34 7.99 -14.08
C MET A 25 -4.49 9.21 -15.00
N THR A 26 -4.31 10.42 -14.47
CA THR A 26 -4.07 11.58 -15.33
C THR A 26 -2.65 11.42 -15.87
N PRO A 27 -2.44 11.28 -17.19
CA PRO A 27 -1.10 11.05 -17.73
C PRO A 27 -0.19 12.23 -17.33
N PRO A 28 0.87 12.01 -16.54
CA PRO A 28 1.73 13.09 -16.05
C PRO A 28 2.57 13.71 -17.18
N HIS A 29 2.72 13.01 -18.30
CA HIS A 29 3.40 13.48 -19.50
C HIS A 29 2.87 12.71 -20.71
N ALA A 30 2.48 13.41 -21.78
CA ALA A 30 2.26 12.78 -23.07
C ALA A 30 3.55 12.93 -23.88
N ARG A 31 4.31 11.84 -24.05
CA ARG A 31 5.37 11.82 -25.06
C ARG A 31 4.68 11.84 -26.42
N THR A 32 4.70 12.99 -27.08
CA THR A 32 4.15 13.15 -28.42
C THR A 32 5.29 13.18 -29.41
N TRP A 33 5.21 12.33 -30.43
CA TRP A 33 6.07 12.45 -31.59
C TRP A 33 5.58 13.65 -32.39
N SER A 34 6.31 14.77 -32.33
CA SER A 34 6.05 15.94 -33.16
C SER A 34 7.09 16.06 -34.27
N GLN A 35 6.75 16.81 -35.32
CA GLN A 35 7.73 17.19 -36.33
C GLN A 35 8.90 17.93 -35.67
N ARG A 36 10.13 17.62 -36.12
CA ARG A 36 11.35 18.28 -35.66
C ARG A 36 11.21 19.81 -35.81
N GLY A 37 11.47 20.54 -34.73
CA GLY A 37 11.36 22.01 -34.69
C GLY A 37 9.97 22.55 -34.31
N ARG A 38 8.98 21.69 -34.02
CA ARG A 38 7.65 22.12 -33.53
C ARG A 38 7.38 21.57 -32.14
N THR A 39 7.25 22.47 -31.16
CA THR A 39 6.83 22.12 -29.80
C THR A 39 5.39 21.61 -29.82
N PRO A 40 5.13 20.36 -29.41
CA PRO A 40 3.77 19.84 -29.35
C PRO A 40 3.02 20.48 -28.17
N VAL A 41 1.79 20.93 -28.44
CA VAL A 41 0.86 21.39 -27.41
C VAL A 41 -0.12 20.27 -27.10
N VAL A 42 0.02 19.65 -25.93
CA VAL A 42 -0.90 18.59 -25.47
C VAL A 42 -1.89 19.18 -24.49
N ARG A 43 -3.17 19.17 -24.86
CA ARG A 43 -4.26 19.52 -23.94
C ARG A 43 -4.72 18.28 -23.20
N VAL A 44 -4.37 18.18 -21.92
CA VAL A 44 -4.88 17.14 -21.02
C VAL A 44 -6.06 17.69 -20.23
N ARG A 45 -7.10 16.87 -20.03
CA ARG A 45 -8.12 17.16 -19.02
C ARG A 45 -7.54 16.81 -17.65
N GLY A 46 -7.05 17.80 -16.90
CA GLY A 46 -6.55 17.63 -15.52
C GLY A 46 -7.60 17.23 -14.47
N ARG A 47 -8.79 16.78 -14.91
CA ARG A 47 -9.95 16.42 -14.07
C ARG A 47 -10.18 14.91 -13.97
N SER A 48 -9.29 14.06 -14.51
CA SER A 48 -9.43 12.62 -14.28
C SER A 48 -9.23 12.33 -12.79
N ARG A 49 -10.31 11.93 -12.13
CA ARG A 49 -10.31 11.48 -10.72
C ARG A 49 -9.89 10.02 -10.59
N ARG A 50 -9.57 9.36 -11.70
CA ARG A 50 -9.20 7.95 -11.71
C ARG A 50 -7.83 7.77 -11.09
N ARG A 51 -7.73 6.81 -10.17
CA ARG A 51 -6.50 6.47 -9.47
C ARG A 51 -6.35 4.97 -9.41
N ILE A 52 -5.10 4.53 -9.29
CA ILE A 52 -4.79 3.16 -8.92
C ILE A 52 -4.04 3.24 -7.61
N SER A 53 -4.57 2.65 -6.55
CA SER A 53 -3.83 2.46 -5.30
C SER A 53 -3.32 1.03 -5.24
N ILE A 54 -2.17 0.82 -4.60
CA ILE A 54 -1.58 -0.49 -4.37
C ILE A 54 -1.19 -0.56 -2.90
N ALA A 55 -1.80 -1.47 -2.15
CA ALA A 55 -1.31 -1.85 -0.83
C ALA A 55 -0.30 -2.99 -1.01
N ALA A 56 0.87 -2.87 -0.39
CA ALA A 56 1.97 -3.80 -0.59
C ALA A 56 2.63 -4.22 0.73
N LEU A 57 3.04 -5.48 0.78
CA LEU A 57 3.77 -6.09 1.89
C LEU A 57 5.13 -6.55 1.39
N THR A 58 6.19 -5.92 1.87
CA THR A 58 7.57 -6.37 1.65
C THR A 58 7.99 -7.28 2.80
N CYS A 59 8.26 -8.55 2.49
CA CYS A 59 8.40 -9.62 3.46
C CYS A 59 9.84 -10.14 3.49
N TYR A 60 10.47 -10.11 4.66
CA TYR A 60 11.86 -10.48 4.87
C TYR A 60 12.00 -11.52 5.97
N LYS A 61 12.85 -12.52 5.75
CA LYS A 61 13.25 -13.49 6.76
C LYS A 61 14.67 -13.98 6.46
N PRO A 62 15.60 -13.96 7.44
CA PRO A 62 16.95 -14.49 7.23
C PRO A 62 16.92 -15.93 6.70
N GLY A 63 17.73 -16.23 5.68
CA GLY A 63 17.77 -17.56 5.05
C GLY A 63 16.54 -17.89 4.19
N ARG A 64 15.68 -16.92 3.88
CA ARG A 64 14.57 -17.04 2.92
C ARG A 64 14.68 -15.94 1.88
N ARG A 65 14.21 -16.22 0.66
CA ARG A 65 14.05 -15.20 -0.38
C ARG A 65 13.00 -14.17 0.05
N SER A 66 13.30 -12.89 -0.13
CA SER A 66 12.33 -11.80 0.07
C SER A 66 11.11 -11.97 -0.83
N ARG A 67 9.94 -11.55 -0.35
CA ARG A 67 8.68 -11.65 -1.11
C ARG A 67 7.95 -10.32 -1.09
N LEU A 68 7.27 -10.02 -2.20
CA LEU A 68 6.38 -8.89 -2.33
C LEU A 68 4.97 -9.45 -2.55
N ILE A 69 4.05 -9.13 -1.65
CA ILE A 69 2.63 -9.48 -1.75
C ILE A 69 1.88 -8.17 -1.84
N TYR A 70 1.10 -7.96 -2.89
CA TYR A 70 0.43 -6.69 -3.12
C TYR A 70 -1.00 -6.89 -3.63
N ARG A 71 -1.86 -5.92 -3.34
CA ARG A 71 -3.22 -5.87 -3.85
C ARG A 71 -3.41 -4.53 -4.57
N PRO A 72 -3.64 -4.52 -5.90
CA PRO A 72 -4.02 -3.31 -6.61
C PRO A 72 -5.52 -3.05 -6.45
N ARG A 73 -5.89 -1.78 -6.33
CA ARG A 73 -7.27 -1.28 -6.32
C ARG A 73 -7.39 -0.16 -7.34
N ARG A 74 -8.39 -0.25 -8.21
CA ARG A 74 -8.72 0.81 -9.17
C ARG A 74 -9.87 1.64 -8.60
N ASP A 75 -9.67 2.94 -8.56
CA ASP A 75 -10.73 3.92 -8.33
C ASP A 75 -11.14 4.49 -9.69
N ASP A 76 -12.36 4.16 -10.12
CA ASP A 76 -12.93 4.61 -11.39
C ASP A 76 -13.35 6.08 -11.37
N GLY A 77 -13.16 6.77 -10.24
CA GLY A 77 -13.44 8.20 -10.06
C GLY A 77 -14.87 8.49 -9.62
N ASN A 78 -15.54 7.51 -9.00
CA ASN A 78 -16.87 7.69 -8.41
C ASN A 78 -16.78 8.70 -7.26
N ARG A 79 -17.72 9.64 -7.19
CA ARG A 79 -17.71 10.74 -6.23
C ARG A 79 -17.89 10.24 -4.79
N ASP A 80 -18.59 9.13 -4.63
CA ASP A 80 -19.01 8.57 -3.35
C ASP A 80 -18.19 7.32 -2.95
N GLY A 81 -17.22 6.92 -3.79
CA GLY A 81 -16.36 5.77 -3.54
C GLY A 81 -15.23 6.07 -2.55
N HIS A 82 -14.89 5.10 -1.69
CA HIS A 82 -13.67 5.17 -0.88
C HIS A 82 -12.43 5.16 -1.78
N LYS A 83 -11.62 6.21 -1.65
CA LYS A 83 -10.44 6.50 -2.48
C LYS A 83 -9.16 5.79 -2.01
N SER A 84 -9.17 5.19 -0.83
CA SER A 84 -8.07 4.46 -0.20
C SER A 84 -8.49 3.02 0.13
N PHE A 85 -7.54 2.20 0.56
CA PHE A 85 -7.82 0.88 1.08
C PHE A 85 -8.67 0.95 2.34
N SER A 86 -9.68 0.08 2.43
CA SER A 86 -10.43 -0.10 3.67
C SER A 86 -9.70 -1.06 4.59
N TRP A 87 -10.02 -1.02 5.88
CA TRP A 87 -9.53 -2.00 6.84
C TRP A 87 -9.76 -3.46 6.40
N ARG A 88 -10.88 -3.77 5.71
CA ARG A 88 -11.16 -5.12 5.20
C ARG A 88 -10.14 -5.54 4.15
N ASP A 89 -9.75 -4.60 3.28
CA ASP A 89 -8.77 -4.87 2.24
C ASP A 89 -7.39 -5.18 2.85
N TYR A 90 -6.99 -4.47 3.91
CA TYR A 90 -5.78 -4.74 4.67
C TYR A 90 -5.83 -6.07 5.43
N ARG A 91 -6.96 -6.38 6.08
CA ARG A 91 -7.17 -7.67 6.75
C ARG A 91 -7.00 -8.82 5.77
N ASP A 92 -7.66 -8.77 4.62
CA ASP A 92 -7.55 -9.80 3.58
C ASP A 92 -6.10 -9.95 3.09
N LEU A 93 -5.41 -8.83 2.88
CA LEU A 93 -4.02 -8.82 2.44
C LEU A 93 -3.10 -9.50 3.47
N LEU A 94 -3.32 -9.24 4.77
CA LEU A 94 -2.58 -9.88 5.86
C LEU A 94 -2.89 -11.37 5.98
N ILE A 95 -4.16 -11.77 5.80
CA ILE A 95 -4.55 -13.20 5.78
C ILE A 95 -3.82 -13.92 4.65
N VAL A 96 -3.88 -13.38 3.42
CA VAL A 96 -3.19 -13.94 2.26
C VAL A 96 -1.69 -14.01 2.50
N ALA A 97 -1.08 -12.97 3.08
CA ALA A 97 0.33 -12.98 3.41
C ALA A 97 0.68 -14.05 4.45
N HIS A 98 -0.14 -14.20 5.50
CA HIS A 98 0.07 -15.23 6.51
C HIS A 98 0.03 -16.64 5.91
N THR A 99 -0.96 -16.92 5.06
CA THR A 99 -1.08 -18.20 4.35
C THR A 99 0.13 -18.45 3.42
N GLN A 100 0.57 -17.44 2.65
CA GLN A 100 1.68 -17.61 1.71
C GLN A 100 3.06 -17.73 2.41
N LEU A 101 3.25 -17.03 3.53
CA LEU A 101 4.51 -17.01 4.28
C LEU A 101 4.66 -18.20 5.22
N GLY A 102 3.54 -18.85 5.61
CA GLY A 102 3.51 -20.10 6.36
C GLY A 102 4.19 -19.99 7.73
N GLY A 103 4.06 -18.84 8.40
CA GLY A 103 4.72 -18.62 9.68
C GLY A 103 4.31 -17.30 10.35
N PRO A 104 4.78 -17.07 11.58
CA PRO A 104 4.46 -15.87 12.32
C PRO A 104 4.99 -14.63 11.58
N ILE A 105 4.20 -13.56 11.61
CA ILE A 105 4.50 -12.28 10.98
C ILE A 105 4.66 -11.23 12.08
N VAL A 106 5.72 -10.44 11.97
CA VAL A 106 5.88 -9.16 12.66
C VAL A 106 5.62 -8.08 11.63
N LEU A 107 4.46 -7.43 11.74
CA LEU A 107 4.05 -6.35 10.86
C LEU A 107 4.63 -5.03 11.34
N VAL A 108 5.24 -4.29 10.42
CA VAL A 108 5.63 -2.89 10.55
C VAL A 108 4.76 -2.12 9.57
N TRP A 109 3.99 -1.19 10.10
CA TRP A 109 3.08 -0.34 9.34
C TRP A 109 3.24 1.09 9.84
N ASP A 110 2.85 2.07 9.04
CA ASP A 110 2.84 3.45 9.50
C ASP A 110 1.66 3.69 10.45
N CYS A 111 1.93 4.44 11.51
CA CYS A 111 0.88 4.97 12.35
C CYS A 111 0.48 6.31 11.72
N GLU A 112 -0.62 6.36 10.97
CA GLU A 112 -1.18 7.64 10.55
C GLU A 112 -1.50 8.46 11.82
N ASN A 113 -0.66 9.45 12.13
CA ASN A 113 -0.71 10.19 13.38
C ASN A 113 -1.72 11.33 13.24
N ASP A 114 -3.00 11.00 13.37
CA ASP A 114 -4.09 11.99 13.46
C ASP A 114 -4.16 12.63 14.87
N GLY A 115 -3.26 12.24 15.79
CA GLY A 115 -3.34 12.58 17.21
C GLY A 115 -4.40 11.77 17.98
N VAL A 116 -5.01 10.77 17.34
CA VAL A 116 -6.03 9.91 17.96
C VAL A 116 -5.42 8.55 18.31
N PRO A 117 -5.49 8.11 19.58
CA PRO A 117 -5.00 6.80 19.99
C PRO A 117 -5.65 5.66 19.19
N PHE A 118 -4.86 4.62 18.92
CA PHE A 118 -5.35 3.37 18.33
C PHE A 118 -6.53 2.82 19.17
N GLY A 119 -7.72 2.70 18.57
CA GLY A 119 -8.95 2.22 19.22
C GLY A 119 -10.07 3.27 19.40
N SER A 120 -9.80 4.55 19.13
CA SER A 120 -10.82 5.61 19.29
C SER A 120 -11.57 5.99 18.00
N ARG A 121 -11.27 5.33 16.87
CA ARG A 121 -12.00 5.54 15.61
C ARG A 121 -13.32 4.76 15.63
N PRO A 122 -14.48 5.36 15.31
CA PRO A 122 -15.73 4.62 15.16
C PRO A 122 -15.56 3.59 14.03
N GLY A 123 -15.60 2.30 14.39
CA GLY A 123 -15.28 1.18 13.51
C GLY A 123 -14.03 0.38 13.88
N SER A 124 -13.29 0.79 14.92
CA SER A 124 -12.16 0.03 15.50
C SER A 124 -12.55 -0.81 16.74
N VAL A 125 -13.78 -1.33 16.74
CA VAL A 125 -14.20 -2.37 17.68
C VAL A 125 -13.70 -3.71 17.15
N TRP A 126 -12.80 -4.32 17.91
CA TRP A 126 -12.33 -5.68 17.68
C TRP A 126 -12.95 -6.58 18.76
N ASP A 127 -13.76 -7.55 18.33
CA ASP A 127 -13.88 -8.87 18.94
C ASP A 127 -13.11 -9.87 18.06
#